data_AF-A0A1C7LTM8-F1
#
_entry.id   AF-A0A1C7LTM8-F1
#
_cell.length_a   1.000
_cell.length_b   1.000
_cell.length_c   1.000
_cell.angle_alpha   90.00
_cell.angle_beta   90.00
_cell.angle_gamma   90.00
#
_symmetry.space_group_name_H-M   'P 1'
#
loop_
_entity.id
_entity.type
_entity.pdbx_description
1 polymer ?
#
loop_
_entity_poly.entity_id
_entity_poly.type
_entity_poly.pdbx_seq_one_letter_code
_entity_poly.pdbx_strand_id
1 'polypeptide(L)'
;MLYAADVFLTPVRMLPGQEATWLCRRNQTARESTETSTPHHDGRHANHRDRHHVRHANLLPFTLLVDKICHRAITRKFVADHRSALTELVFAYNIHIEATETILPIRFHPRWKPPHSIDIATDKEEATRDEGDWCRRPGIRVYSDGSDVDGGVGAAAVLFKPGNPGYKVLRFHLGSSDDHSVYEAEVVGLLLGTELLKTERSLEGASIAADNKSSIQATKLRRPAPAHYLLDSLHKHLRALGRKHHEAKVTIRWVPGHMDLEGNETADLEAKRAARGDSSPIEDLPDILRDGLPRSATKMRQVFLTDLQGKAKTTWNSSLPNLSPASTRDSPPGNMKNSLEKMPRRQANILFQLRTEHVPLQKHLHRIRRAESPICPACHAAPETVHHFLLTCPAHAHHRWAHLDRALGHAGRSLSCLLNTSTAMKPLFSFINATGRLSETFGNATAGKRTNRQTTQRSAHH
;
A
#
# COMPACT_ATOMS: atom_id res chain seq x y z
N MET A 1 1.31 11.91 13.97
CA MET A 1 0.48 11.93 12.74
C MET A 1 -1.01 11.74 13.04
N LEU A 2 -1.42 10.85 13.94
CA LEU A 2 -2.82 10.82 14.43
C LEU A 2 -3.24 12.14 15.10
N TYR A 3 -2.31 12.82 15.78
CA TYR A 3 -2.50 14.15 16.35
C TYR A 3 -2.85 15.23 15.30
N ALA A 4 -2.39 15.09 14.05
CA ALA A 4 -2.76 16.04 13.00
C ALA A 4 -4.23 15.85 12.58
N ALA A 5 -4.70 14.59 12.49
CA ALA A 5 -6.10 14.31 12.19
C ALA A 5 -7.03 14.84 13.31
N ASP A 6 -6.66 14.66 14.58
CA ASP A 6 -7.43 15.21 15.72
C ASP A 6 -7.50 16.74 15.71
N VAL A 7 -6.41 17.43 15.33
CA VAL A 7 -6.35 18.90 15.26
C VAL A 7 -7.10 19.46 14.05
N PHE A 8 -7.16 18.73 12.93
CA PHE A 8 -7.84 19.18 11.71
C PHE A 8 -9.32 18.78 11.62
N LEU A 9 -9.79 17.87 12.46
CA LEU A 9 -11.13 17.28 12.40
C LEU A 9 -11.90 17.34 13.72
N THR A 10 -11.47 18.13 14.70
CA THR A 10 -12.23 18.28 15.96
C THR A 10 -13.60 18.90 15.65
N PRO A 11 -14.73 18.22 15.95
CA PRO A 11 -16.04 18.84 15.80
C PRO A 11 -16.18 19.97 16.81
N VAL A 12 -16.59 21.15 16.36
CA VAL A 12 -17.10 22.20 17.26
C VAL A 12 -18.38 21.64 17.89
N ARG A 13 -18.43 21.54 19.22
CA ARG A 13 -19.59 21.01 19.95
C ARG A 13 -20.88 21.74 19.52
N MET A 14 -21.90 20.98 19.12
CA MET A 14 -23.23 21.50 18.76
C MET A 14 -24.08 21.72 20.01
N LEU A 15 -24.76 22.87 20.10
CA LEU A 15 -25.91 23.08 21.01
C LEU A 15 -27.21 22.66 20.29
N PRO A 16 -28.29 22.31 21.02
CA PRO A 16 -29.55 21.83 20.42
C PRO A 16 -30.24 22.93 19.59
N GLY A 17 -30.65 22.61 18.36
CA GLY A 17 -31.51 23.48 17.53
C GLY A 17 -30.89 24.09 16.27
N GLN A 18 -29.69 23.68 15.83
CA GLN A 18 -29.11 24.11 14.55
C GLN A 18 -29.01 22.97 13.53
N GLU A 19 -29.32 23.27 12.26
CA GLU A 19 -29.08 22.37 11.13
C GLU A 19 -27.58 22.07 10.97
N ALA A 20 -27.27 20.86 10.47
CA ALA A 20 -25.91 20.34 10.35
C ALA A 20 -25.08 21.10 9.31
N THR A 21 -24.54 22.27 9.69
CA THR A 21 -23.45 22.91 8.95
C THR A 21 -22.13 22.25 9.30
N TRP A 22 -21.64 21.39 8.40
CA TRP A 22 -20.23 21.04 8.37
C TRP A 22 -19.43 22.33 8.22
N LEU A 23 -18.84 22.84 9.30
CA LEU A 23 -17.85 23.91 9.19
C LEU A 23 -16.57 23.28 8.63
N CYS A 24 -16.63 22.99 7.34
CA CYS A 24 -15.51 22.60 6.53
C CYS A 24 -14.58 23.81 6.49
N ARG A 25 -13.67 23.89 7.46
CA ARG A 25 -12.37 24.54 7.21
C ARG A 25 -11.64 23.88 6.03
N ARG A 26 -12.18 22.83 5.36
CA ARG A 26 -11.78 22.41 4.00
C ARG A 26 -11.79 23.57 3.02
N ASN A 27 -12.85 24.38 2.94
CA ASN A 27 -12.92 25.45 1.93
C ASN A 27 -12.18 26.71 2.35
N GLN A 28 -12.02 26.98 3.64
CA GLN A 28 -11.30 28.15 4.11
C GLN A 28 -9.78 27.92 4.08
N THR A 29 -9.30 26.70 4.35
CA THR A 29 -7.87 26.36 4.14
C THR A 29 -7.54 25.93 2.73
N ALA A 30 -8.48 25.35 1.96
CA ALA A 30 -8.30 25.21 0.51
C ALA A 30 -8.34 26.58 -0.17
N ARG A 31 -9.24 27.51 0.21
CA ARG A 31 -9.14 28.91 -0.23
C ARG A 31 -7.87 29.55 0.27
N GLU A 32 -7.50 29.50 1.54
CA GLU A 32 -6.24 30.11 2.00
C GLU A 32 -5.00 29.45 1.39
N SER A 33 -5.01 28.15 1.05
CA SER A 33 -3.89 27.50 0.33
C SER A 33 -3.94 27.70 -1.18
N THR A 34 -5.11 27.96 -1.77
CA THR A 34 -5.30 28.34 -3.18
C THR A 34 -5.15 29.86 -3.39
N GLU A 35 -5.42 30.69 -2.38
CA GLU A 35 -5.29 32.15 -2.28
C GLU A 35 -3.88 32.54 -1.77
N THR A 36 -3.19 31.69 -0.99
CA THR A 36 -1.73 31.82 -0.82
C THR A 36 -0.94 31.27 -2.01
N SER A 37 -1.63 30.66 -2.99
CA SER A 37 -1.04 30.23 -4.27
C SER A 37 -1.69 30.86 -5.52
N THR A 38 -2.58 31.85 -5.36
CA THR A 38 -2.99 32.77 -6.43
C THR A 38 -3.02 34.19 -5.88
N PRO A 39 -2.29 35.14 -6.47
CA PRO A 39 -2.12 36.47 -5.89
C PRO A 39 -3.45 37.23 -5.91
N HIS A 40 -3.87 37.74 -4.74
CA HIS A 40 -4.69 38.95 -4.72
C HIS A 40 -3.83 40.10 -5.23
N HIS A 41 -3.95 40.40 -6.52
CA HIS A 41 -3.67 41.72 -7.05
C HIS A 41 -4.96 42.27 -7.64
N ASP A 42 -5.47 43.31 -6.99
CA ASP A 42 -6.17 44.38 -7.70
C ASP A 42 -5.36 44.77 -8.94
N GLY A 43 -6.05 44.83 -10.08
CA GLY A 43 -5.56 45.55 -11.26
C GLY A 43 -4.48 44.87 -12.10
N ARG A 44 -4.95 44.20 -13.16
CA ARG A 44 -4.31 44.06 -14.50
C ARG A 44 -2.96 43.32 -14.58
N HIS A 45 -3.00 42.19 -15.29
CA HIS A 45 -1.88 41.37 -15.81
C HIS A 45 -1.24 40.34 -14.84
N ALA A 46 -1.95 39.22 -14.60
CA ALA A 46 -1.34 38.01 -14.07
C ALA A 46 -0.51 37.30 -15.17
N ASN A 47 0.81 37.31 -15.02
CA ASN A 47 1.74 36.78 -16.00
C ASN A 47 1.94 35.26 -15.83
N HIS A 48 2.16 34.58 -16.95
CA HIS A 48 2.08 33.13 -17.22
C HIS A 48 2.99 32.18 -16.39
N ARG A 49 3.73 32.66 -15.38
CA ARG A 49 4.82 31.92 -14.70
C ARG A 49 4.43 31.24 -13.38
N ASP A 50 3.35 31.66 -12.72
CA ASP A 50 2.96 31.13 -11.39
C ASP A 50 2.15 29.81 -11.42
N ARG A 51 1.83 29.27 -12.61
CA ARG A 51 1.07 27.99 -12.74
C ARG A 51 1.96 26.74 -12.84
N HIS A 52 3.28 26.87 -12.73
CA HIS A 52 4.23 25.76 -12.86
C HIS A 52 4.48 24.97 -11.55
N HIS A 53 3.99 25.45 -10.40
CA HIS A 53 4.46 25.03 -9.07
C HIS A 53 3.99 23.64 -8.59
N VAL A 54 3.07 22.96 -9.28
CA VAL A 54 2.57 21.63 -8.88
C VAL A 54 3.22 20.48 -9.69
N ARG A 55 4.17 20.77 -10.58
CA ARG A 55 4.69 19.81 -11.58
C ARG A 55 5.63 18.70 -11.08
N HIS A 56 6.14 18.72 -9.85
CA HIS A 56 7.38 17.96 -9.54
C HIS A 56 7.35 16.95 -8.38
N ALA A 57 6.19 16.60 -7.81
CA ALA A 57 6.19 15.82 -6.59
C ALA A 57 5.56 14.41 -6.64
N ASN A 58 4.77 14.03 -7.64
CA ASN A 58 3.99 12.78 -7.58
C ASN A 58 3.17 12.66 -6.27
N LEU A 59 2.85 13.80 -5.65
CA LEU A 59 2.08 13.89 -4.41
C LEU A 59 0.63 14.16 -4.79
N LEU A 60 -0.28 13.44 -4.13
CA LEU A 60 -1.69 13.79 -4.16
C LEU A 60 -1.84 15.26 -3.70
N PRO A 61 -2.74 16.04 -4.31
CA PRO A 61 -3.21 17.30 -3.73
C PRO A 61 -3.45 17.15 -2.22
N PHE A 62 -3.12 18.19 -1.43
CA PHE A 62 -3.13 18.09 0.04
C PHE A 62 -4.44 17.54 0.61
N THR A 63 -5.58 17.94 0.04
CA THR A 63 -6.91 17.41 0.38
C THR A 63 -7.00 15.90 0.20
N LEU A 64 -6.56 15.38 -0.95
CA LEU A 64 -6.54 13.95 -1.25
C LEU A 64 -5.49 13.17 -0.43
N LEU A 65 -4.41 13.84 0.01
CA LEU A 65 -3.43 13.26 0.93
C LEU A 65 -4.00 13.07 2.34
N VAL A 66 -4.74 14.06 2.84
CA VAL A 66 -5.48 13.95 4.11
C VAL A 66 -6.50 12.81 4.03
N ASP A 67 -7.22 12.70 2.91
CA ASP A 67 -8.19 11.64 2.70
C ASP A 67 -7.54 10.24 2.74
N LYS A 68 -6.39 10.07 2.09
CA LYS A 68 -5.58 8.84 2.15
C LYS A 68 -5.19 8.45 3.58
N ILE A 69 -4.78 9.42 4.39
CA ILE A 69 -4.35 9.17 5.78
C ILE A 69 -5.54 8.76 6.64
N CYS A 70 -6.67 9.44 6.48
CA CYS A 70 -7.91 9.16 7.22
C CYS A 70 -8.44 7.76 6.90
N HIS A 71 -8.57 7.41 5.62
CA HIS A 71 -9.03 6.09 5.19
C HIS A 71 -8.12 4.96 5.71
N ARG A 72 -6.80 5.18 5.73
CA ARG A 72 -5.84 4.21 6.31
C ARG A 72 -6.04 4.02 7.82
N ALA A 73 -6.41 5.06 8.55
CA ALA A 73 -6.64 4.98 9.99
C ALA A 73 -7.94 4.19 10.30
N ILE A 74 -9.01 4.44 9.55
CA ILE A 74 -10.32 3.80 9.72
C ILE A 74 -10.22 2.29 9.43
N THR A 75 -9.67 1.92 8.28
CA THR A 75 -9.52 0.50 7.87
C THR A 75 -8.59 -0.33 8.76
N ARG A 76 -7.95 0.25 9.78
CA ARG A 76 -7.01 -0.44 10.69
C ARG A 76 -7.51 -0.57 12.12
N LYS A 77 -8.60 0.09 12.50
CA LYS A 77 -9.03 0.16 13.90
C LYS A 77 -10.54 0.03 14.03
N PHE A 78 -10.93 -0.79 15.00
CA PHE A 78 -12.27 -0.87 15.55
C PHE A 78 -12.59 0.39 16.33
N VAL A 79 -13.83 0.87 16.25
CA VAL A 79 -14.43 1.67 17.33
C VAL A 79 -15.79 1.08 17.63
N ALA A 80 -15.90 0.50 18.83
CA ALA A 80 -17.16 0.16 19.47
C ALA A 80 -17.51 1.25 20.51
N ASP A 81 -18.81 1.49 20.61
CA ASP A 81 -19.59 2.10 21.69
C ASP A 81 -19.45 3.59 22.02
N HIS A 82 -18.42 4.30 21.56
CA HIS A 82 -18.30 5.74 21.83
C HIS A 82 -18.11 6.57 20.54
N ARG A 83 -18.90 7.65 20.41
CA ARG A 83 -18.81 8.61 19.31
C ARG A 83 -17.48 9.37 19.40
N SER A 84 -16.47 8.84 18.74
CA SER A 84 -15.09 9.36 18.70
C SER A 84 -14.81 10.08 17.37
N ALA A 85 -13.70 10.81 17.27
CA ALA A 85 -13.25 11.39 16.01
C ALA A 85 -13.06 10.33 14.90
N LEU A 86 -12.75 9.10 15.26
CA LEU A 86 -12.67 7.96 14.32
C LEU A 86 -14.07 7.51 13.86
N THR A 87 -15.07 7.56 14.74
CA THR A 87 -16.48 7.26 14.39
C THR A 87 -17.00 8.28 13.38
N GLU A 88 -16.70 9.56 13.57
CA GLU A 88 -17.04 10.62 12.59
C GLU A 88 -16.35 10.40 11.24
N LEU A 89 -15.10 9.94 11.25
CA LEU A 89 -14.39 9.61 10.03
C LEU A 89 -15.02 8.40 9.30
N VAL A 90 -15.42 7.36 10.02
CA VAL A 90 -16.12 6.21 9.43
C VAL A 90 -17.37 6.67 8.67
N PHE A 91 -18.19 7.52 9.29
CA PHE A 91 -19.36 8.12 8.65
C PHE A 91 -18.99 8.98 7.44
N ALA A 92 -17.98 9.85 7.56
CA ALA A 92 -17.55 10.74 6.49
C ALA A 92 -17.02 10.01 5.24
N TYR A 93 -16.44 8.81 5.39
CA TYR A 93 -15.97 7.98 4.27
C TYR A 93 -16.96 6.88 3.86
N ASN A 94 -18.16 6.86 4.45
CA ASN A 94 -19.18 5.85 4.21
C ASN A 94 -18.64 4.40 4.30
N ILE A 95 -17.81 4.15 5.31
CA ILE A 95 -17.23 2.81 5.54
C ILE A 95 -18.19 2.04 6.46
N HIS A 96 -18.78 0.97 5.95
CA HIS A 96 -19.61 0.07 6.74
C HIS A 96 -18.69 -0.89 7.54
N ILE A 97 -18.43 -0.55 8.80
CA ILE A 97 -17.56 -1.35 9.70
C ILE A 97 -18.08 -2.78 9.83
N GLU A 98 -19.39 -2.96 9.95
CA GLU A 98 -20.05 -4.26 10.13
C GLU A 98 -19.86 -5.17 8.89
N ALA A 99 -19.74 -4.57 7.71
CA ALA A 99 -19.49 -5.29 6.47
C ALA A 99 -17.98 -5.46 6.15
N THR A 100 -17.09 -5.11 7.08
CA THR A 100 -15.63 -5.14 6.89
C THR A 100 -14.99 -6.22 7.74
N GLU A 101 -13.94 -6.87 7.23
CA GLU A 101 -13.22 -7.89 7.99
C GLU A 101 -12.65 -7.34 9.30
N THR A 102 -12.69 -8.16 10.35
CA THR A 102 -12.11 -7.81 11.65
C THR A 102 -10.73 -8.47 11.81
N ILE A 103 -9.69 -7.64 11.99
CA ILE A 103 -8.31 -8.12 12.19
C ILE A 103 -7.97 -8.09 13.68
N LEU A 104 -7.93 -9.27 14.31
CA LEU A 104 -7.59 -9.39 15.73
C LEU A 104 -6.10 -9.08 15.98
N PRO A 105 -5.74 -8.27 17.00
CA PRO A 105 -4.36 -7.91 17.29
C PRO A 105 -3.52 -9.07 17.83
N ILE A 106 -4.17 -10.06 18.43
CA ILE A 106 -3.54 -11.29 18.94
C ILE A 106 -4.43 -12.44 18.47
N ARG A 107 -3.89 -13.34 17.65
CA ARG A 107 -4.64 -14.51 17.13
C ARG A 107 -4.47 -15.75 17.99
N PHE A 108 -3.21 -16.07 18.34
CA PHE A 108 -2.89 -17.32 19.02
C PHE A 108 -1.92 -17.09 20.18
N HIS A 109 -2.05 -17.92 21.21
CA HIS A 109 -1.09 -17.94 22.30
C HIS A 109 0.30 -18.48 21.85
N PRO A 110 1.38 -18.17 22.57
CA PRO A 110 2.75 -18.52 22.16
C PRO A 110 3.05 -20.01 21.93
N ARG A 111 2.35 -20.95 22.60
CA ARG A 111 2.58 -22.40 22.42
C ARG A 111 1.61 -23.04 21.42
N TRP A 112 0.82 -22.25 20.69
CA TRP A 112 -0.08 -22.77 19.67
C TRP A 112 0.71 -23.43 18.54
N LYS A 113 0.21 -24.59 18.08
CA LYS A 113 0.75 -25.34 16.95
C LYS A 113 -0.35 -25.52 15.90
N PRO A 114 0.01 -25.45 14.60
CA PRO A 114 -0.95 -25.72 13.52
C PRO A 114 -1.44 -27.17 13.59
N PRO A 115 -2.73 -27.45 13.31
CA PRO A 115 -3.31 -28.79 13.36
C PRO A 115 -2.96 -29.67 12.14
N HIS A 116 -2.01 -29.25 11.30
CA HIS A 116 -1.69 -29.87 10.01
C HIS A 116 -0.19 -29.78 9.69
N SER A 117 0.26 -30.69 8.83
CA SER A 117 1.58 -30.62 8.18
C SER A 117 1.50 -29.77 6.92
N ILE A 118 2.64 -29.17 6.53
CA ILE A 118 2.79 -28.58 5.20
C ILE A 118 3.96 -29.25 4.50
N ASP A 119 3.87 -29.34 3.19
CA ASP A 119 4.90 -29.86 2.31
C ASP A 119 5.14 -28.84 1.17
N ILE A 120 6.30 -28.19 1.15
CA ILE A 120 6.60 -27.13 0.18
C ILE A 120 7.94 -27.47 -0.45
N ALA A 121 7.89 -27.97 -1.68
CA ALA A 121 9.06 -28.21 -2.49
C ALA A 121 9.85 -26.93 -2.78
N THR A 122 11.16 -27.09 -2.94
CA THR A 122 12.12 -26.00 -3.17
C THR A 122 11.93 -25.39 -4.56
N ASP A 123 11.73 -26.22 -5.58
CA ASP A 123 11.55 -25.84 -6.98
C ASP A 123 10.38 -26.58 -7.66
N LYS A 124 10.06 -26.20 -8.89
CA LYS A 124 8.89 -26.74 -9.63
C LYS A 124 9.11 -28.19 -10.03
N GLU A 125 10.34 -28.56 -10.33
CA GLU A 125 10.75 -29.90 -10.77
C GLU A 125 10.59 -30.92 -9.64
N GLU A 126 11.02 -30.57 -8.42
CA GLU A 126 10.77 -31.33 -7.20
C GLU A 126 9.27 -31.46 -6.93
N ALA A 127 8.52 -30.37 -6.99
CA ALA A 127 7.07 -30.41 -6.77
C ALA A 127 6.32 -31.31 -7.77
N THR A 128 6.79 -31.37 -9.02
CA THR A 128 6.23 -32.24 -10.06
C THR A 128 6.56 -33.71 -9.80
N ARG A 129 7.77 -34.01 -9.31
CA ARG A 129 8.13 -35.38 -8.88
C ARG A 129 7.32 -35.81 -7.67
N ASP A 130 7.17 -34.92 -6.68
CA ASP A 130 6.39 -35.16 -5.47
C ASP A 130 4.91 -35.41 -5.81
N GLU A 131 4.35 -34.69 -6.78
CA GLU A 131 3.00 -34.97 -7.31
C GLU A 131 2.88 -36.41 -7.80
N GLY A 132 3.86 -36.88 -8.60
CA GLY A 132 3.91 -38.26 -9.06
C GLY A 132 3.91 -39.27 -7.91
N ASP A 133 4.64 -39.00 -6.82
CA ASP A 133 4.64 -39.83 -5.62
C ASP A 133 3.29 -39.80 -4.89
N TRP A 134 2.69 -38.61 -4.73
CA TRP A 134 1.37 -38.45 -4.12
C TRP A 134 0.29 -39.18 -4.92
N CYS A 135 0.39 -39.19 -6.25
CA CYS A 135 -0.52 -39.93 -7.12
C CYS A 135 -0.46 -41.44 -6.95
N ARG A 136 0.69 -41.98 -6.53
CA ARG A 136 0.87 -43.42 -6.28
C ARG A 136 0.41 -43.85 -4.88
N ARG A 137 0.19 -42.92 -3.96
CA ARG A 137 -0.25 -43.23 -2.59
C ARG A 137 -1.75 -43.58 -2.56
N PRO A 138 -2.19 -44.48 -1.67
CA PRO A 138 -3.60 -44.85 -1.54
C PRO A 138 -4.48 -43.77 -0.87
N GLY A 139 -3.97 -42.55 -0.66
CA GLY A 139 -4.66 -41.46 0.05
C GLY A 139 -5.54 -40.59 -0.86
N ILE A 140 -6.48 -39.89 -0.26
CA ILE A 140 -7.34 -38.93 -0.96
C ILE A 140 -6.53 -37.68 -1.36
N ARG A 141 -6.72 -37.20 -2.58
CA ARG A 141 -6.05 -36.01 -3.10
C ARG A 141 -7.06 -34.92 -3.36
N VAL A 142 -6.84 -33.76 -2.75
CA VAL A 142 -7.63 -32.56 -2.99
C VAL A 142 -6.74 -31.53 -3.66
N TYR A 143 -7.27 -30.81 -4.63
CA TYR A 143 -6.64 -29.65 -5.25
C TYR A 143 -7.55 -28.46 -5.05
N SER A 144 -6.99 -27.31 -4.73
CA SER A 144 -7.74 -26.08 -4.52
C SER A 144 -7.09 -24.92 -5.25
N ASP A 145 -7.91 -24.00 -5.74
CA ASP A 145 -7.46 -22.78 -6.40
C ASP A 145 -8.40 -21.61 -6.11
N GLY A 146 -7.89 -20.39 -6.30
CA GLY A 146 -8.63 -19.14 -6.22
C GLY A 146 -8.40 -18.27 -7.46
N SER A 147 -9.47 -17.74 -8.03
CA SER A 147 -9.43 -16.98 -9.29
C SER A 147 -10.13 -15.62 -9.18
N ASP A 148 -9.66 -14.65 -9.97
CA ASP A 148 -10.27 -13.33 -10.17
C ASP A 148 -10.47 -13.13 -11.68
N VAL A 149 -11.73 -13.24 -12.12
CA VAL A 149 -12.11 -13.26 -13.54
C VAL A 149 -13.40 -12.48 -13.72
N ASP A 150 -13.47 -11.68 -14.78
CA ASP A 150 -14.65 -10.90 -15.18
C ASP A 150 -15.21 -9.98 -14.06
N GLY A 151 -14.34 -9.51 -13.15
CA GLY A 151 -14.71 -8.65 -12.02
C GLY A 151 -15.32 -9.38 -10.82
N GLY A 152 -15.31 -10.71 -10.85
CA GLY A 152 -15.71 -11.58 -9.74
C GLY A 152 -14.54 -12.42 -9.22
N VAL A 153 -14.59 -12.75 -7.93
CA VAL A 153 -13.61 -13.58 -7.24
C VAL A 153 -14.27 -14.87 -6.79
N GLY A 154 -13.62 -15.99 -7.05
CA GLY A 154 -14.16 -17.31 -6.73
C GLY A 154 -13.08 -18.31 -6.34
N ALA A 155 -13.49 -19.30 -5.56
CA ALA A 155 -12.63 -20.36 -5.08
C ALA A 155 -13.25 -21.72 -5.39
N ALA A 156 -12.41 -22.73 -5.60
CA ALA A 156 -12.86 -24.09 -5.73
C ALA A 156 -11.91 -25.08 -5.05
N ALA A 157 -12.46 -26.25 -4.74
CA ALA A 157 -11.69 -27.42 -4.39
C ALA A 157 -12.27 -28.65 -5.07
N VAL A 158 -11.39 -29.52 -5.56
CA VAL A 158 -11.73 -30.79 -6.20
C VAL A 158 -11.07 -31.95 -5.49
N LEU A 159 -11.83 -33.00 -5.19
CA LEU A 159 -11.38 -34.18 -4.46
C LEU A 159 -11.39 -35.40 -5.39
N PHE A 160 -10.21 -35.98 -5.57
CA PHE A 160 -9.96 -37.22 -6.30
C PHE A 160 -9.78 -38.39 -5.33
N LYS A 161 -10.54 -39.46 -5.56
CA LYS A 161 -10.40 -40.72 -4.83
C LYS A 161 -9.61 -41.73 -5.67
N PRO A 162 -8.61 -42.41 -5.09
CA PRO A 162 -7.97 -43.54 -5.75
C PRO A 162 -9.00 -44.59 -6.20
N GLY A 163 -8.91 -45.03 -7.45
CA GLY A 163 -9.80 -46.05 -8.03
C GLY A 163 -11.19 -45.56 -8.47
N ASN A 164 -11.51 -44.27 -8.36
CA ASN A 164 -12.76 -43.71 -8.88
C ASN A 164 -12.47 -42.76 -10.07
N PRO A 165 -13.08 -42.97 -11.25
CA PRO A 165 -12.81 -42.18 -12.46
C PRO A 165 -13.40 -40.76 -12.46
N GLY A 166 -13.63 -40.13 -11.30
CA GLY A 166 -14.18 -38.79 -11.20
C GLY A 166 -13.73 -38.03 -9.95
N TYR A 167 -14.15 -36.77 -9.84
CA TYR A 167 -13.87 -35.91 -8.70
C TYR A 167 -15.16 -35.36 -8.08
N LYS A 168 -15.13 -35.12 -6.78
CA LYS A 168 -16.11 -34.25 -6.11
C LYS A 168 -15.62 -32.81 -6.18
N VAL A 169 -16.53 -31.84 -6.21
CA VAL A 169 -16.18 -30.42 -6.30
C VAL A 169 -17.01 -29.60 -5.32
N LEU A 170 -16.38 -28.60 -4.72
CA LEU A 170 -17.06 -27.47 -4.11
C LEU A 170 -16.56 -26.17 -4.76
N ARG A 171 -17.49 -25.26 -5.00
CA ARG A 171 -17.26 -23.93 -5.57
C ARG A 171 -17.89 -22.88 -4.68
N PHE A 172 -17.21 -21.75 -4.55
CA PHE A 172 -17.75 -20.61 -3.82
C PHE A 172 -17.42 -19.31 -4.55
N HIS A 173 -18.44 -18.55 -4.92
CA HIS A 173 -18.31 -17.18 -5.38
C HIS A 173 -18.16 -16.26 -4.17
N LEU A 174 -16.98 -15.65 -4.01
CA LEU A 174 -16.73 -14.75 -2.89
C LEU A 174 -17.47 -13.42 -3.07
N GLY A 175 -17.55 -12.92 -4.30
CA GLY A 175 -18.17 -11.64 -4.64
C GLY A 175 -17.31 -10.84 -5.63
N SER A 176 -17.46 -9.52 -5.62
CA SER A 176 -16.74 -8.62 -6.52
C SER A 176 -15.23 -8.53 -6.24
N SER A 177 -14.42 -8.34 -7.28
CA SER A 177 -12.98 -8.05 -7.19
C SER A 177 -12.65 -6.73 -6.48
N ASP A 178 -13.64 -5.86 -6.26
CA ASP A 178 -13.48 -4.65 -5.45
C ASP A 178 -13.59 -4.92 -3.94
N ASP A 179 -14.18 -6.06 -3.56
CA ASP A 179 -14.43 -6.43 -2.17
C ASP A 179 -13.55 -7.59 -1.70
N HIS A 180 -13.19 -8.51 -2.59
CA HIS A 180 -12.41 -9.69 -2.25
C HIS A 180 -11.14 -9.81 -3.11
N SER A 181 -10.14 -10.48 -2.56
CA SER A 181 -8.85 -10.74 -3.19
C SER A 181 -8.67 -12.20 -3.59
N VAL A 182 -7.87 -12.46 -4.62
CA VAL A 182 -7.43 -13.82 -4.98
C VAL A 182 -6.84 -14.54 -3.77
N TYR A 183 -6.09 -13.83 -2.92
CA TYR A 183 -5.55 -14.40 -1.69
C TYR A 183 -6.63 -14.91 -0.71
N GLU A 184 -7.79 -14.24 -0.61
CA GLU A 184 -8.91 -14.77 0.16
C GLU A 184 -9.50 -16.02 -0.51
N ALA A 185 -9.67 -16.00 -1.83
CA ALA A 185 -10.17 -17.14 -2.59
C ALA A 185 -9.29 -18.39 -2.41
N GLU A 186 -7.97 -18.22 -2.43
CA GLU A 186 -6.99 -19.29 -2.20
C GLU A 186 -7.15 -19.94 -0.81
N VAL A 187 -7.38 -19.13 0.21
CA VAL A 187 -7.63 -19.63 1.57
C VAL A 187 -9.01 -20.31 1.66
N VAL A 188 -10.02 -19.76 0.97
CA VAL A 188 -11.34 -20.39 0.86
C VAL A 188 -11.23 -21.74 0.14
N GLY A 189 -10.41 -21.85 -0.91
CA GLY A 189 -10.13 -23.11 -1.61
C GLY A 189 -9.63 -24.20 -0.66
N LEU A 190 -8.66 -23.87 0.21
CA LEU A 190 -8.18 -24.79 1.25
C LEU A 190 -9.30 -25.20 2.24
N LEU A 191 -10.19 -24.27 2.59
CA LEU A 191 -11.32 -24.51 3.47
C LEU A 191 -12.35 -25.44 2.82
N LEU A 192 -12.71 -25.20 1.56
CA LEU A 192 -13.60 -26.06 0.76
C LEU A 192 -13.00 -27.46 0.63
N GLY A 193 -11.69 -27.55 0.40
CA GLY A 193 -10.99 -28.84 0.33
C GLY A 193 -11.07 -29.62 1.63
N THR A 194 -10.97 -28.92 2.77
CA THR A 194 -11.14 -29.53 4.10
C THR A 194 -12.58 -30.00 4.31
N GLU A 195 -13.57 -29.27 3.82
CA GLU A 195 -14.99 -29.65 3.91
C GLU A 195 -15.29 -30.90 3.07
N LEU A 196 -14.76 -30.98 1.85
CA LEU A 196 -14.86 -32.18 1.01
C LEU A 196 -14.32 -33.42 1.74
N LEU A 197 -13.16 -33.30 2.41
CA LEU A 197 -12.59 -34.39 3.21
C LEU A 197 -13.51 -34.79 4.36
N LYS A 198 -14.18 -33.85 5.03
CA LYS A 198 -15.12 -34.20 6.10
C LYS A 198 -16.32 -34.99 5.60
N THR A 199 -16.71 -34.88 4.33
CA THR A 199 -17.84 -35.69 3.79
C THR A 199 -17.50 -37.17 3.67
N GLU A 200 -16.22 -37.54 3.80
CA GLU A 200 -15.76 -38.91 3.66
C GLU A 200 -16.08 -39.78 4.88
N ARG A 201 -16.34 -41.07 4.61
CA ARG A 201 -16.68 -42.05 5.66
C ARG A 201 -15.44 -42.50 6.42
N SER A 202 -14.33 -42.73 5.71
CA SER A 202 -13.04 -43.12 6.27
C SER A 202 -11.92 -42.38 5.55
N LEU A 203 -10.88 -42.03 6.30
CA LEU A 203 -9.69 -41.31 5.84
C LEU A 203 -8.48 -41.88 6.57
N GLU A 204 -7.60 -42.56 5.83
CA GLU A 204 -6.29 -43.00 6.34
C GLU A 204 -5.23 -41.90 6.15
N GLY A 205 -5.28 -41.20 5.01
CA GLY A 205 -4.41 -40.08 4.70
C GLY A 205 -4.98 -39.20 3.58
N ALA A 206 -4.73 -37.90 3.65
CA ALA A 206 -5.18 -36.96 2.65
C ALA A 206 -4.14 -35.85 2.39
N SER A 207 -4.16 -35.34 1.16
CA SER A 207 -3.43 -34.12 0.80
C SER A 207 -4.37 -33.05 0.27
N ILE A 208 -4.06 -31.78 0.56
CA ILE A 208 -4.70 -30.61 -0.06
C ILE A 208 -3.59 -29.84 -0.78
N ALA A 209 -3.63 -29.85 -2.10
CA ALA A 209 -2.69 -29.17 -2.97
C ALA A 209 -3.18 -27.75 -3.30
N ALA A 210 -2.28 -26.78 -3.22
CA ALA A 210 -2.51 -25.42 -3.70
C ALA A 210 -1.23 -24.90 -4.39
N ASP A 211 -1.37 -24.04 -5.39
CA ASP A 211 -0.24 -23.50 -6.14
C ASP A 211 0.36 -22.24 -5.51
N ASN A 212 -0.33 -21.67 -4.52
CA ASN A 212 0.09 -20.48 -3.81
C ASN A 212 0.86 -20.79 -2.51
N LYS A 213 2.20 -20.76 -2.61
CA LYS A 213 3.10 -20.92 -1.45
C LYS A 213 2.75 -19.97 -0.30
N SER A 214 2.32 -18.74 -0.60
CA SER A 214 2.03 -17.72 0.42
C SER A 214 0.80 -18.10 1.25
N SER A 215 -0.25 -18.62 0.61
CA SER A 215 -1.47 -19.11 1.28
C SER A 215 -1.14 -20.29 2.19
N ILE A 216 -0.32 -21.25 1.72
CA ILE A 216 0.12 -22.40 2.52
C ILE A 216 0.96 -21.94 3.72
N GLN A 217 1.91 -21.02 3.53
CA GLN A 217 2.74 -20.50 4.61
C GLN A 217 1.93 -19.70 5.63
N ALA A 218 0.93 -18.94 5.18
CA ALA A 218 0.04 -18.17 6.04
C ALA A 218 -0.72 -19.04 7.03
N THR A 219 -1.01 -20.31 6.69
CA THR A 219 -1.65 -21.27 7.60
C THR A 219 -0.85 -21.54 8.89
N LYS A 220 0.46 -21.25 8.91
CA LYS A 220 1.32 -21.35 10.11
C LYS A 220 1.57 -20.01 10.80
N LEU A 221 1.17 -18.90 10.18
CA LEU A 221 1.49 -17.57 10.65
C LEU A 221 0.61 -17.18 11.83
N ARG A 222 1.22 -16.68 12.91
CA ARG A 222 0.53 -16.26 14.13
C ARG A 222 0.26 -14.76 14.21
N ARG A 223 0.86 -13.99 13.30
CA ARG A 223 0.76 -12.53 13.29
C ARG A 223 -0.63 -12.12 12.78
N PRO A 224 -1.16 -10.95 13.20
CA PRO A 224 -2.33 -10.36 12.57
C PRO A 224 -2.07 -10.02 11.11
N ALA A 225 -3.02 -10.34 10.23
CA ALA A 225 -3.03 -9.92 8.84
C ALA A 225 -4.46 -10.02 8.28
N PRO A 226 -4.74 -9.42 7.10
CA PRO A 226 -5.99 -9.60 6.37
C PRO A 226 -6.31 -11.08 6.08
N ALA A 227 -7.59 -11.39 5.88
CA ALA A 227 -8.14 -12.73 5.59
C ALA A 227 -7.87 -13.80 6.66
N HIS A 228 -7.32 -13.44 7.81
CA HIS A 228 -6.93 -14.41 8.84
C HIS A 228 -8.12 -15.06 9.55
N TYR A 229 -9.30 -14.44 9.55
CA TYR A 229 -10.53 -15.06 10.04
C TYR A 229 -10.89 -16.33 9.24
N LEU A 230 -10.58 -16.37 7.93
CA LEU A 230 -10.72 -17.55 7.08
C LEU A 230 -9.74 -18.66 7.49
N LEU A 231 -8.49 -18.29 7.80
CA LEU A 231 -7.49 -19.24 8.31
C LEU A 231 -7.87 -19.80 9.69
N ASP A 232 -8.46 -18.98 10.56
CA ASP A 232 -8.98 -19.43 11.85
C ASP A 232 -10.12 -20.45 11.65
N SER A 233 -10.99 -20.20 10.67
CA SER A 233 -12.02 -21.17 10.26
C SER A 233 -11.42 -22.45 9.69
N LEU A 234 -10.42 -22.35 8.80
CA LEU A 234 -9.67 -23.49 8.27
C LEU A 234 -9.09 -24.34 9.41
N HIS A 235 -8.45 -23.73 10.41
CA HIS A 235 -7.93 -24.46 11.57
C HIS A 235 -9.04 -25.13 12.40
N LYS A 236 -10.20 -24.49 12.56
CA LYS A 236 -11.38 -25.11 13.20
C LYS A 236 -11.84 -26.34 12.43
N HIS A 237 -11.87 -26.26 11.10
CA HIS A 237 -12.28 -27.34 10.19
C HIS A 237 -11.29 -28.51 10.22
N LEU A 238 -9.99 -28.23 10.15
CA LEU A 238 -8.93 -29.24 10.25
C LEU A 238 -8.96 -29.97 11.60
N ARG A 239 -9.19 -29.26 12.71
CA ARG A 239 -9.37 -29.90 14.03
C ARG A 239 -10.62 -30.77 14.09
N ALA A 240 -11.72 -30.34 13.47
CA ALA A 240 -12.94 -31.14 13.41
C ALA A 240 -12.73 -32.41 12.57
N LEU A 241 -12.01 -32.29 11.46
CA LEU A 241 -11.61 -33.41 10.62
C LEU A 241 -10.75 -34.41 11.40
N GLY A 242 -9.74 -33.93 12.15
CA GLY A 242 -8.91 -34.80 13.00
C GLY A 242 -9.65 -35.45 14.18
N ARG A 243 -10.76 -34.87 14.65
CA ARG A 243 -11.65 -35.54 15.63
C ARG A 243 -12.52 -36.61 14.99
N LYS A 244 -12.95 -36.41 13.74
CA LYS A 244 -13.75 -37.39 13.00
C LYS A 244 -12.89 -38.58 12.52
N HIS A 245 -11.66 -38.30 12.12
CA HIS A 245 -10.71 -39.30 11.61
C HIS A 245 -9.42 -39.24 12.42
N HIS A 246 -9.40 -39.92 13.57
CA HIS A 246 -8.31 -39.84 14.55
C HIS A 246 -6.92 -40.21 14.03
N GLU A 247 -6.86 -41.10 13.03
CA GLU A 247 -5.59 -41.56 12.44
C GLU A 247 -5.21 -40.82 11.16
N ALA A 248 -6.12 -39.97 10.63
CA ALA A 248 -5.90 -39.29 9.36
C ALA A 248 -4.81 -38.23 9.47
N LYS A 249 -3.76 -38.38 8.65
CA LYS A 249 -2.76 -37.33 8.45
C LYS A 249 -3.16 -36.48 7.25
N VAL A 250 -3.39 -35.19 7.50
CA VAL A 250 -3.71 -34.21 6.47
C VAL A 250 -2.50 -33.32 6.22
N THR A 251 -2.00 -33.34 4.98
CA THR A 251 -0.87 -32.52 4.55
C THR A 251 -1.32 -31.49 3.53
N ILE A 252 -1.06 -30.21 3.80
CA ILE A 252 -1.25 -29.14 2.82
C ILE A 252 0.04 -29.01 2.01
N ARG A 253 -0.01 -29.28 0.71
CA ARG A 253 1.17 -29.35 -0.15
C ARG A 253 1.15 -28.29 -1.25
N TRP A 254 2.34 -27.86 -1.65
CA TRP A 254 2.49 -26.97 -2.79
C TRP A 254 2.57 -27.76 -4.10
N VAL A 255 1.87 -27.29 -5.12
CA VAL A 255 1.97 -27.79 -6.50
C VAL A 255 2.36 -26.65 -7.45
N PRO A 256 3.12 -26.90 -8.52
CA PRO A 256 3.45 -25.85 -9.45
C PRO A 256 2.26 -25.55 -10.36
N GLY A 257 1.85 -24.29 -10.43
CA GLY A 257 0.87 -23.85 -11.43
C GLY A 257 1.43 -23.88 -12.85
N HIS A 258 0.54 -24.10 -13.83
CA HIS A 258 0.81 -24.13 -15.28
C HIS A 258 1.80 -25.22 -15.72
N MET A 259 1.67 -26.42 -15.15
CA MET A 259 2.50 -27.58 -15.48
C MET A 259 1.67 -28.77 -15.96
N ASP A 260 0.46 -28.52 -16.49
CA ASP A 260 -0.48 -29.53 -17.00
C ASP A 260 -0.81 -30.65 -16.00
N LEU A 261 -0.84 -30.30 -14.71
CA LEU A 261 -1.25 -31.21 -13.65
C LEU A 261 -2.78 -31.28 -13.59
N GLU A 262 -3.35 -32.39 -14.04
CA GLU A 262 -4.81 -32.60 -14.16
C GLU A 262 -5.61 -32.07 -12.95
N GLY A 263 -5.18 -32.40 -11.74
CA GLY A 263 -5.87 -31.94 -10.52
C GLY A 263 -5.83 -30.43 -10.31
N ASN A 264 -4.69 -29.79 -10.58
CA ASN A 264 -4.53 -28.34 -10.45
C ASN A 264 -5.29 -27.59 -11.55
N GLU A 265 -5.18 -28.04 -12.79
CA GLU A 265 -5.91 -27.45 -13.92
C GLU A 265 -7.43 -27.59 -13.75
N THR A 266 -7.89 -28.71 -13.16
CA THR A 266 -9.31 -28.89 -12.81
C THR A 266 -9.73 -27.90 -11.71
N ALA A 267 -8.92 -27.72 -10.66
CA ALA A 267 -9.22 -26.76 -9.60
C ALA A 267 -9.30 -25.32 -10.15
N ASP A 268 -8.36 -24.91 -11.01
CA ASP A 268 -8.36 -23.59 -11.67
C ASP A 268 -9.58 -23.38 -12.56
N LEU A 269 -9.95 -24.39 -13.36
CA LEU A 269 -11.17 -24.34 -14.17
C LEU A 269 -12.42 -24.11 -13.30
N GLU A 270 -12.52 -24.82 -12.18
CA GLU A 270 -13.67 -24.71 -11.29
C GLU A 270 -13.67 -23.41 -10.48
N ALA A 271 -12.49 -22.88 -10.11
CA ALA A 271 -12.35 -21.58 -9.47
C ALA A 271 -12.76 -20.45 -10.41
N LYS A 272 -12.45 -20.55 -11.71
CA LYS A 272 -12.91 -19.61 -12.75
C LYS A 272 -14.42 -19.64 -12.95
N ARG A 273 -15.06 -20.81 -12.84
CA ARG A 273 -16.53 -20.91 -12.84
C ARG A 273 -17.14 -20.25 -11.61
N ALA A 274 -16.56 -20.52 -10.43
CA ALA A 274 -16.96 -19.88 -9.18
C ALA A 274 -16.83 -18.36 -9.25
N ALA A 275 -15.76 -17.84 -9.86
CA ALA A 275 -15.53 -16.40 -10.04
C ALA A 275 -16.64 -15.74 -10.87
N ARG A 276 -17.24 -16.48 -11.81
CA ARG A 276 -18.38 -16.04 -12.64
C ARG A 276 -19.76 -16.27 -12.00
N GLY A 277 -19.80 -16.71 -10.74
CA GLY A 277 -21.03 -16.86 -9.96
C GLY A 277 -21.54 -18.29 -9.79
N ASP A 278 -20.88 -19.30 -10.36
CA ASP A 278 -21.27 -20.71 -10.18
C ASP A 278 -20.82 -21.24 -8.81
N SER A 279 -21.69 -21.12 -7.79
CA SER A 279 -21.45 -21.62 -6.43
C SER A 279 -22.14 -22.96 -6.19
N SER A 280 -21.51 -23.80 -5.37
CA SER A 280 -22.15 -25.01 -4.84
C SER A 280 -23.35 -24.69 -3.93
N PRO A 281 -24.27 -25.65 -3.73
CA PRO A 281 -25.40 -25.48 -2.82
C PRO A 281 -24.96 -25.08 -1.39
N ILE A 282 -25.74 -24.21 -0.74
CA ILE A 282 -25.37 -23.58 0.53
C ILE A 282 -25.23 -24.59 1.67
N GLU A 283 -25.99 -25.68 1.61
CA GLU A 283 -25.96 -26.80 2.55
C GLU A 283 -24.63 -27.57 2.56
N ASP A 284 -23.94 -27.60 1.41
CA ASP A 284 -22.65 -28.28 1.25
C ASP A 284 -21.47 -27.37 1.63
N LEU A 285 -21.71 -26.06 1.76
CA LEU A 285 -20.68 -25.09 2.10
C LEU A 285 -20.39 -25.04 3.61
N PRO A 286 -19.13 -24.76 4.01
CA PRO A 286 -18.76 -24.42 5.38
C PRO A 286 -19.63 -23.31 5.97
N ASP A 287 -19.98 -23.42 7.27
CA ASP A 287 -20.86 -22.46 7.97
C ASP A 287 -20.45 -20.99 7.77
N ILE A 288 -19.13 -20.70 7.77
CA ILE A 288 -18.61 -19.33 7.63
C ILE A 288 -18.87 -18.70 6.25
N LEU A 289 -19.17 -19.50 5.23
CA LEU A 289 -19.41 -19.04 3.86
C LEU A 289 -20.89 -18.81 3.57
N ARG A 290 -21.80 -19.28 4.43
CA ARG A 290 -23.25 -19.29 4.17
C ARG A 290 -23.88 -17.90 4.24
N ASP A 291 -23.37 -17.03 5.12
CA ASP A 291 -23.89 -15.67 5.30
C ASP A 291 -23.15 -14.62 4.44
N GLY A 292 -22.28 -15.07 3.53
CA GLY A 292 -21.37 -14.22 2.77
C GLY A 292 -20.12 -13.81 3.55
N LEU A 293 -19.14 -13.27 2.84
CA LEU A 293 -17.87 -12.84 3.43
C LEU A 293 -17.84 -11.33 3.66
N PRO A 294 -17.20 -10.85 4.74
CA PRO A 294 -16.98 -9.42 4.91
C PRO A 294 -15.99 -8.90 3.87
N ARG A 295 -16.11 -7.61 3.54
CA ARG A 295 -15.22 -6.91 2.61
C ARG A 295 -13.79 -6.90 3.13
N SER A 296 -12.85 -7.17 2.24
CA SER A 296 -11.41 -7.15 2.50
C SER A 296 -10.95 -5.73 2.82
N ALA A 297 -10.32 -5.54 3.98
CA ALA A 297 -9.73 -4.26 4.36
C ALA A 297 -8.57 -3.89 3.42
N THR A 298 -7.99 -4.87 2.73
CA THR A 298 -6.96 -4.64 1.72
C THR A 298 -7.55 -4.11 0.42
N LYS A 299 -8.61 -4.76 -0.11
CA LYS A 299 -9.25 -4.30 -1.35
C LYS A 299 -9.93 -2.96 -1.18
N MET A 300 -10.63 -2.71 -0.08
CA MET A 300 -11.19 -1.39 0.21
C MET A 300 -10.13 -0.28 0.17
N ARG A 301 -8.94 -0.51 0.74
CA ARG A 301 -7.83 0.46 0.63
C ARG A 301 -7.36 0.62 -0.81
N GLN A 302 -7.27 -0.46 -1.58
CA GLN A 302 -6.82 -0.42 -2.96
C GLN A 302 -7.81 0.35 -3.85
N VAL A 303 -9.10 0.02 -3.78
CA VAL A 303 -10.19 0.72 -4.49
C VAL A 303 -10.17 2.20 -4.15
N PHE A 304 -10.09 2.55 -2.86
CA PHE A 304 -10.02 3.94 -2.42
C PHE A 304 -8.79 4.68 -2.96
N LEU A 305 -7.62 4.03 -2.99
CA LEU A 305 -6.41 4.63 -3.55
C LEU A 305 -6.51 4.83 -5.06
N THR A 306 -7.16 3.92 -5.78
CA THR A 306 -7.41 4.04 -7.22
C THR A 306 -8.35 5.22 -7.50
N ASP A 307 -9.45 5.34 -6.73
CA ASP A 307 -10.36 6.49 -6.81
C ASP A 307 -9.64 7.81 -6.53
N LEU A 308 -8.81 7.89 -5.47
CA LEU A 308 -8.01 9.07 -5.17
C LEU A 308 -7.05 9.44 -6.32
N GLN A 309 -6.44 8.44 -6.97
CA GLN A 309 -5.58 8.68 -8.13
C GLN A 309 -6.38 9.18 -9.33
N GLY A 310 -7.58 8.64 -9.56
CA GLY A 310 -8.52 9.12 -10.57
C GLY A 310 -8.90 10.58 -10.34
N LYS A 311 -9.35 10.92 -9.13
CA LYS A 311 -9.67 12.30 -8.72
C LYS A 311 -8.49 13.24 -8.89
N ALA A 312 -7.29 12.81 -8.49
CA ALA A 312 -6.07 13.61 -8.68
C ALA A 312 -5.79 13.86 -10.17
N LYS A 313 -5.94 12.84 -11.02
CA LYS A 313 -5.76 12.96 -12.48
C LYS A 313 -6.81 13.89 -13.11
N THR A 314 -8.07 13.78 -12.72
CA THR A 314 -9.14 14.67 -13.21
C THR A 314 -8.88 16.12 -12.80
N THR A 315 -8.60 16.35 -11.51
CA THR A 315 -8.26 17.70 -10.99
C THR A 315 -7.08 18.30 -11.74
N TRP A 316 -6.06 17.48 -12.03
CA TRP A 316 -4.90 17.88 -12.82
C TRP A 316 -5.24 18.27 -14.26
N ASN A 317 -6.05 17.46 -14.95
CA ASN A 317 -6.43 17.71 -16.33
C ASN A 317 -7.34 18.94 -16.46
N SER A 318 -8.27 19.14 -15.53
CA SER A 318 -9.19 20.29 -15.53
C SER A 318 -8.51 21.62 -15.20
N SER A 319 -7.31 21.61 -14.60
CA SER A 319 -6.55 22.82 -14.27
C SER A 319 -5.61 23.29 -15.39
N LEU A 320 -5.70 22.70 -16.59
CA LEU A 320 -4.88 23.05 -17.77
C LEU A 320 -5.72 23.51 -18.98
N PRO A 321 -6.29 24.72 -19.01
CA PRO A 321 -7.01 25.17 -20.21
C PRO A 321 -6.13 25.60 -21.40
N ASN A 322 -4.85 25.98 -21.25
CA ASN A 322 -4.11 26.71 -22.31
C ASN A 322 -2.60 26.38 -22.47
N LEU A 323 -2.20 25.11 -22.57
CA LEU A 323 -0.80 24.77 -22.88
C LEU A 323 -0.71 23.88 -24.13
N SER A 324 0.18 24.26 -25.05
CA SER A 324 0.35 23.61 -26.35
C SER A 324 0.86 22.16 -26.20
N PRO A 325 0.44 21.23 -27.08
CA PRO A 325 0.68 19.79 -26.94
C PRO A 325 2.16 19.37 -26.87
N ALA A 326 3.06 20.21 -27.40
CA ALA A 326 4.49 19.93 -27.51
C ALA A 326 5.25 19.94 -26.17
N SER A 327 4.68 20.52 -25.11
CA SER A 327 5.30 20.58 -23.77
C SER A 327 4.85 19.47 -22.80
N THR A 328 4.05 18.53 -23.29
CA THR A 328 3.20 17.64 -22.47
C THR A 328 3.55 16.15 -22.58
N ARG A 329 4.84 15.82 -22.76
CA ARG A 329 5.33 14.43 -22.71
C ARG A 329 6.41 14.21 -21.66
N ASP A 330 6.16 14.64 -20.43
CA ASP A 330 6.92 14.12 -19.31
C ASP A 330 5.94 13.74 -18.20
N SER A 331 5.37 12.54 -18.34
CA SER A 331 4.95 11.77 -17.18
C SER A 331 6.13 11.75 -16.19
N PRO A 332 5.91 11.90 -14.87
CA PRO A 332 7.01 11.75 -13.93
C PRO A 332 7.61 10.35 -14.11
N PRO A 333 8.94 10.23 -14.32
CA PRO A 333 9.54 8.93 -14.55
C PRO A 333 9.27 8.06 -13.32
N GLY A 334 8.64 6.90 -13.53
CA GLY A 334 8.32 5.90 -12.49
C GLY A 334 9.54 5.48 -11.65
N ASN A 335 10.73 5.81 -12.13
CA ASN A 335 12.04 5.49 -11.59
C ASN A 335 12.38 6.26 -10.30
N MET A 336 11.66 7.35 -9.99
CA MET A 336 12.01 8.23 -8.87
C MET A 336 11.55 7.72 -7.49
N LYS A 337 10.48 6.90 -7.44
CA LYS A 337 10.03 6.25 -6.18
C LYS A 337 11.16 5.40 -5.58
N ASN A 338 11.86 4.64 -6.42
CA ASN A 338 12.94 3.75 -5.99
C ASN A 338 14.20 4.51 -5.52
N SER A 339 14.45 5.71 -6.05
CA SER A 339 15.60 6.54 -5.63
C SER A 339 15.37 7.29 -4.31
N LEU A 340 14.12 7.70 -4.02
CA LEU A 340 13.78 8.37 -2.76
C LEU A 340 13.78 7.41 -1.56
N GLU A 341 13.38 6.16 -1.75
CA GLU A 341 13.36 5.13 -0.68
C GLU A 341 14.76 4.73 -0.19
N LYS A 342 15.77 4.81 -1.07
CA LYS A 342 17.18 4.51 -0.74
C LYS A 342 17.99 5.74 -0.30
N MET A 343 17.39 6.93 -0.31
CA MET A 343 18.07 8.19 0.00
C MET A 343 18.12 8.44 1.51
N PRO A 344 19.25 8.95 2.06
CA PRO A 344 19.30 9.43 3.43
C PRO A 344 18.17 10.43 3.72
N ARG A 345 17.47 10.25 4.85
CA ARG A 345 16.31 11.07 5.25
C ARG A 345 16.59 12.59 5.19
N ARG A 346 17.81 13.02 5.51
CA ARG A 346 18.23 14.42 5.43
C ARG A 346 18.22 14.94 3.99
N GLN A 347 18.80 14.19 3.06
CA GLN A 347 18.82 14.54 1.64
C GLN A 347 17.40 14.56 1.07
N ALA A 348 16.57 13.56 1.42
CA ALA A 348 15.17 13.53 1.01
C ALA A 348 14.38 14.76 1.49
N ASN A 349 14.63 15.21 2.73
CA ASN A 349 13.99 16.42 3.29
C ASN A 349 14.41 17.69 2.54
N ILE A 350 15.72 17.90 2.32
CA ILE A 350 16.22 19.05 1.56
C ILE A 350 15.63 19.06 0.15
N LEU A 351 15.63 17.91 -0.55
CA LEU A 351 15.07 17.79 -1.89
C LEU A 351 13.57 18.10 -1.93
N PHE A 352 12.82 17.62 -0.94
CA PHE A 352 11.40 17.93 -0.79
C PHE A 352 11.17 19.44 -0.60
N GLN A 353 11.96 20.09 0.26
CA GLN A 353 11.85 21.52 0.50
C GLN A 353 12.25 22.36 -0.72
N LEU A 354 13.27 21.93 -1.47
CA LEU A 354 13.63 22.58 -2.74
C LEU A 354 12.52 22.47 -3.79
N ARG A 355 11.89 21.29 -3.92
CA ARG A 355 10.79 21.07 -4.88
C ARG A 355 9.52 21.84 -4.53
N THR A 356 9.31 22.10 -3.24
CA THR A 356 8.13 22.83 -2.75
C THR A 356 8.42 24.31 -2.53
N GLU A 357 9.65 24.77 -2.74
CA GLU A 357 10.15 26.11 -2.37
C GLU A 357 9.97 26.48 -0.89
N HIS A 358 9.74 25.49 0.00
CA HIS A 358 9.66 25.65 1.45
C HIS A 358 11.02 25.36 2.12
N VAL A 359 12.09 25.84 1.48
CA VAL A 359 13.48 25.71 1.93
C VAL A 359 13.89 27.00 2.67
N PRO A 360 14.78 26.97 3.68
CA PRO A 360 15.23 28.16 4.41
C PRO A 360 16.16 29.09 3.58
N LEU A 361 15.69 29.52 2.42
CA LEU A 361 16.23 30.62 1.64
C LEU A 361 15.47 31.92 1.98
N GLN A 362 16.10 33.08 1.79
CA GLN A 362 15.59 34.36 2.29
C GLN A 362 14.20 34.71 1.76
N LYS A 363 13.84 34.37 0.51
CA LYS A 363 12.48 34.59 0.00
C LYS A 363 11.42 33.87 0.86
N HIS A 364 11.68 32.60 1.20
CA HIS A 364 10.76 31.81 2.00
C HIS A 364 10.75 32.28 3.46
N LEU A 365 11.93 32.52 4.05
CA LEU A 365 12.07 33.00 5.43
C LEU A 365 11.39 34.36 5.63
N HIS A 366 11.52 35.27 4.68
CA HIS A 366 10.82 36.55 4.71
C HIS A 366 9.29 36.38 4.62
N ARG A 367 8.81 35.50 3.73
CA ARG A 367 7.38 35.19 3.60
C ARG A 367 6.76 34.71 4.92
N ILE A 368 7.50 33.91 5.70
CA ILE A 368 7.05 33.42 7.02
C ILE A 368 7.44 34.34 8.19
N ARG A 369 7.89 35.57 7.91
CA ARG A 369 8.30 36.58 8.89
C ARG A 369 9.43 36.13 9.82
N ARG A 370 10.35 35.30 9.31
CA ARG A 370 11.57 34.83 9.98
C ARG A 370 12.85 35.50 9.47
N ALA A 371 12.75 36.31 8.41
CA ALA A 371 13.83 37.15 7.92
C ALA A 371 13.28 38.54 7.56
N GLU A 372 14.08 39.58 7.81
CA GLU A 372 13.69 40.97 7.57
C GLU A 372 13.61 41.33 6.08
N SER A 373 14.37 40.62 5.23
CA SER A 373 14.45 40.88 3.80
C SER A 373 14.48 39.58 2.98
N PRO A 374 13.87 39.55 1.78
CA PRO A 374 13.92 38.40 0.89
C PRO A 374 15.22 38.32 0.07
N ILE A 375 16.10 39.32 0.16
CA ILE A 375 17.31 39.46 -0.66
C ILE A 375 18.37 38.41 -0.29
N CYS A 376 19.01 37.84 -1.31
CA CYS A 376 20.08 36.85 -1.14
C CYS A 376 21.27 37.44 -0.38
N PRO A 377 21.72 36.79 0.71
CA PRO A 377 22.81 37.30 1.53
C PRO A 377 24.19 37.08 0.87
N ALA A 378 24.26 36.28 -0.20
CA ALA A 378 25.51 36.01 -0.90
C ALA A 378 25.77 37.01 -2.05
N CYS A 379 24.73 37.41 -2.79
CA CYS A 379 24.90 38.32 -3.93
C CYS A 379 24.31 39.72 -3.70
N HIS A 380 23.48 39.90 -2.68
CA HIS A 380 22.80 41.15 -2.33
C HIS A 380 21.98 41.82 -3.45
N ALA A 381 21.76 41.14 -4.58
CA ALA A 381 21.21 41.75 -5.79
C ALA A 381 19.77 41.30 -6.14
N ALA A 382 19.34 40.14 -5.66
CA ALA A 382 18.04 39.57 -6.01
C ALA A 382 17.42 38.78 -4.86
N PRO A 383 16.09 38.59 -4.84
CA PRO A 383 15.43 37.70 -3.91
C PRO A 383 15.98 36.27 -3.98
N GLU A 384 16.24 35.66 -2.82
CA GLU A 384 16.80 34.31 -2.75
C GLU A 384 15.74 33.23 -2.97
N THR A 385 15.47 32.93 -4.23
CA THR A 385 14.58 31.84 -4.65
C THR A 385 15.37 30.55 -4.88
N VAL A 386 14.70 29.40 -4.97
CA VAL A 386 15.36 28.13 -5.36
C VAL A 386 16.00 28.25 -6.74
N HIS A 387 15.31 28.88 -7.69
CA HIS A 387 15.86 29.16 -9.02
C HIS A 387 17.10 30.07 -8.94
N HIS A 388 17.04 31.13 -8.12
CA HIS A 388 18.18 32.02 -7.94
C HIS A 388 19.39 31.28 -7.36
N PHE A 389 19.18 30.56 -6.25
CA PHE A 389 20.22 29.79 -5.60
C PHE A 389 20.86 28.73 -6.52
N LEU A 390 20.03 27.92 -7.20
CA LEU A 390 20.50 26.79 -8.01
C LEU A 390 20.98 27.17 -9.42
N LEU A 391 20.53 28.29 -10.00
CA LEU A 391 20.79 28.57 -11.43
C LEU A 391 21.39 29.95 -11.71
N THR A 392 21.04 31.02 -10.97
CA THR A 392 21.36 32.39 -11.40
C THR A 392 22.21 33.22 -10.44
N CYS A 393 22.38 32.81 -9.18
CA CYS A 393 23.11 33.59 -8.19
C CYS A 393 24.59 33.77 -8.57
N PRO A 394 25.10 34.99 -8.83
CA PRO A 394 26.48 35.17 -9.28
C PRO A 394 27.51 34.70 -8.23
N ALA A 395 27.20 34.88 -6.95
CA ALA A 395 28.06 34.43 -5.83
C ALA A 395 28.29 32.91 -5.80
N HIS A 396 27.39 32.12 -6.39
CA HIS A 396 27.53 30.66 -6.47
C HIS A 396 27.95 30.16 -7.86
N ALA A 397 28.35 31.04 -8.78
CA ALA A 397 28.68 30.67 -10.16
C ALA A 397 29.82 29.64 -10.23
N HIS A 398 30.87 29.82 -9.44
CA HIS A 398 32.00 28.88 -9.40
C HIS A 398 31.58 27.49 -8.91
N HIS A 399 30.81 27.40 -7.82
CA HIS A 399 30.30 26.12 -7.31
C HIS A 399 29.32 25.46 -8.28
N ARG A 400 28.45 26.22 -8.96
CA ARG A 400 27.54 25.68 -9.98
C ARG A 400 28.33 25.08 -11.13
N TRP A 401 29.36 25.78 -11.62
CA TRP A 401 30.20 25.28 -12.68
C TRP A 401 30.92 23.98 -12.26
N ALA A 402 31.53 23.98 -11.08
CA ALA A 402 32.33 22.87 -10.58
C ALA A 402 31.50 21.61 -10.28
N HIS A 403 30.29 21.76 -9.73
CA HIS A 403 29.50 20.64 -9.21
C HIS A 403 28.27 20.29 -10.05
N LEU A 404 27.70 21.21 -10.82
CA LEU A 404 26.51 20.98 -11.65
C LEU A 404 26.88 20.93 -13.13
N ASP A 405 27.38 22.04 -13.70
CA ASP A 405 27.59 22.13 -15.15
C ASP A 405 28.64 21.15 -15.67
N ARG A 406 29.76 20.98 -14.96
CA ARG A 406 30.81 20.02 -15.36
C ARG A 406 30.34 18.56 -15.30
N ALA A 407 29.46 18.23 -14.37
CA ALA A 407 28.99 16.86 -14.15
C ALA A 407 27.75 16.51 -14.99
N LEU A 408 26.90 17.50 -15.31
CA LEU A 408 25.58 17.31 -15.91
C LEU A 408 25.42 18.03 -17.26
N GLY A 409 26.36 18.88 -17.69
CA GLY A 409 26.26 19.65 -18.93
C GLY A 409 24.99 20.51 -18.97
N HIS A 410 24.26 20.49 -20.09
CA HIS A 410 23.01 21.24 -20.27
C HIS A 410 21.92 20.86 -19.25
N ALA A 411 21.92 19.63 -18.73
CA ALA A 411 21.00 19.21 -17.67
C ALA A 411 21.24 19.96 -16.34
N GLY A 412 22.47 20.41 -16.08
CA GLY A 412 22.83 21.22 -14.91
C GLY A 412 22.18 22.60 -14.90
N ARG A 413 21.68 23.07 -16.05
CA ARG A 413 21.03 24.38 -16.21
C ARG A 413 19.50 24.30 -16.17
N SER A 414 18.93 23.13 -15.95
CA SER A 414 17.49 22.91 -15.87
C SER A 414 17.06 22.57 -14.45
N LEU A 415 16.20 23.40 -13.87
CA LEU A 415 15.65 23.16 -12.53
C LEU A 415 14.91 21.82 -12.45
N SER A 416 14.16 21.48 -13.51
CA SER A 416 13.44 20.21 -13.61
C SER A 416 14.40 19.03 -13.58
N CYS A 417 15.52 19.10 -14.31
CA CYS A 417 16.48 18.02 -14.35
C CYS A 417 17.25 17.87 -13.02
N LEU A 418 17.68 19.00 -12.43
CA LEU A 418 18.37 19.01 -11.14
C LEU A 418 17.52 18.40 -10.02
N LEU A 419 16.23 18.71 -9.99
CA LEU A 419 15.36 18.29 -8.89
C LEU A 419 14.74 16.91 -9.11
N ASN A 420 14.64 16.40 -10.33
CA ASN A 420 13.87 15.17 -10.63
C ASN A 420 14.71 14.01 -11.17
N THR A 421 15.93 14.24 -11.63
CA THR A 421 16.75 13.17 -12.24
C THR A 421 17.65 12.51 -11.21
N SER A 422 17.66 11.17 -11.17
CA SER A 422 18.47 10.40 -10.21
C SER A 422 19.98 10.67 -10.38
N THR A 423 20.45 10.86 -11.62
CA THR A 423 21.85 11.19 -11.92
C THR A 423 22.27 12.58 -11.41
N ALA A 424 21.31 13.49 -11.23
CA ALA A 424 21.58 14.84 -10.72
C ALA A 424 21.68 14.92 -9.19
N MET A 425 21.22 13.89 -8.46
CA MET A 425 21.15 13.93 -7.00
C MET A 425 22.52 14.13 -6.34
N LYS A 426 23.53 13.35 -6.75
CA LYS A 426 24.89 13.46 -6.19
C LYS A 426 25.55 14.82 -6.53
N PRO A 427 25.55 15.29 -7.79
CA PRO A 427 25.93 16.66 -8.15
C PRO A 427 25.22 17.76 -7.34
N LEU A 428 23.90 17.65 -7.19
CA LEU A 428 23.07 18.64 -6.49
C LEU A 428 23.46 18.75 -5.01
N PHE A 429 23.60 17.64 -4.29
CA PHE A 429 24.01 17.69 -2.88
C PHE A 429 25.46 18.14 -2.71
N SER A 430 26.35 17.82 -3.64
CA SER A 430 27.72 18.35 -3.63
C SER A 430 27.72 19.88 -3.77
N PHE A 431 26.92 20.43 -4.68
CA PHE A 431 26.73 21.87 -4.83
C PHE A 431 26.19 22.52 -3.53
N ILE A 432 25.11 21.95 -2.96
CA ILE A 432 24.51 22.46 -1.72
C ILE A 432 25.52 22.47 -0.57
N ASN A 433 26.35 21.44 -0.45
CA ASN A 433 27.37 21.37 0.59
C ASN A 433 28.51 22.37 0.35
N ALA A 434 28.97 22.49 -0.90
CA ALA A 434 30.06 23.38 -1.25
C ALA A 434 29.70 24.86 -1.05
N THR A 435 28.44 25.23 -1.30
CA THR A 435 27.97 26.61 -1.06
C THR A 435 27.80 26.95 0.41
N GLY A 436 27.68 25.96 1.30
CA GLY A 436 27.46 26.16 2.74
C GLY A 436 26.12 26.82 3.10
N ARG A 437 25.31 27.25 2.12
CA ARG A 437 24.13 28.10 2.35
C ARG A 437 23.08 27.48 3.25
N LEU A 438 22.93 26.15 3.17
CA LEU A 438 21.95 25.37 3.94
C LEU A 438 22.56 24.67 5.17
N SER A 439 23.84 24.93 5.46
CA SER A 439 24.58 24.23 6.51
C SER A 439 24.09 24.58 7.92
N GLU A 440 23.63 25.81 8.16
CA GLU A 440 23.08 26.23 9.45
C GLU A 440 21.81 25.45 9.83
N THR A 441 20.95 25.14 8.86
CA THR A 441 19.68 24.43 9.11
C THR A 441 19.84 22.91 9.02
N PHE A 442 20.67 22.42 8.10
CA PHE A 442 20.76 20.98 7.81
C PHE A 442 22.12 20.35 8.10
N GLY A 443 23.14 21.11 8.50
CA GLY A 443 24.53 20.63 8.57
C GLY A 443 25.06 20.21 7.19
N ASN A 444 26.21 19.51 7.17
CA ASN A 444 26.75 18.96 5.93
C ASN A 444 25.84 17.82 5.43
N ALA A 445 25.42 17.85 4.16
CA ALA A 445 24.53 16.87 3.54
C ALA A 445 25.28 15.69 2.89
N THR A 446 26.55 15.49 3.23
CA THR A 446 27.31 14.29 2.83
C THR A 446 26.74 13.05 3.50
N ALA A 447 26.76 11.92 2.77
CA ALA A 447 26.35 10.63 3.31
C ALA A 447 27.35 10.22 4.41
N GLY A 448 27.02 10.48 5.67
CA GLY A 448 27.79 9.97 6.79
C GLY A 448 27.85 8.44 6.71
N LYS A 449 29.06 7.87 6.66
CA LYS A 449 29.27 6.47 7.03
C LYS A 449 28.66 6.30 8.42
N ARG A 450 27.78 5.29 8.59
CA ARG A 450 27.30 4.87 9.91
C ARG A 450 28.52 4.55 10.77
N THR A 451 28.91 5.46 11.65
CA THR A 451 29.79 5.10 12.76
C THR A 451 28.92 4.33 13.75
N ASN A 452 29.21 3.04 13.87
CA ASN A 452 28.68 2.22 14.95
C ASN A 452 29.07 2.90 16.27
N ARG A 453 28.08 3.42 17.00
CA ARG A 453 28.26 3.65 18.44
C ARG A 453 28.37 2.28 19.10
N GLN A 454 29.60 1.83 19.31
CA GLN A 454 29.88 0.80 20.30
C GLN A 454 29.52 1.36 21.67
N THR A 455 28.66 0.60 22.34
CA THR A 455 28.43 0.54 23.78
C THR A 455 29.74 0.67 24.56
N THR A 456 29.87 1.74 25.35
CA THR A 456 30.72 1.73 26.55
C THR A 456 29.85 1.43 27.75
N GLN A 457 30.31 0.42 28.48
CA GLN A 457 29.66 -0.23 29.61
C GLN A 457 29.50 0.71 30.80
N ARG A 458 28.38 0.52 31.51
CA ARG A 458 28.28 0.76 32.95
C ARG A 458 29.14 -0.28 33.66
N SER A 459 30.22 0.13 34.30
CA SER A 459 30.81 -0.59 35.43
C SER A 459 30.26 0.02 36.71
N ALA A 460 29.46 -0.78 37.42
CA ALA A 460 29.03 -0.51 38.78
C ALA A 460 30.14 -0.90 39.75
N HIS A 461 30.19 -0.17 40.85
CA HIS A 461 30.96 -0.45 42.05
C HIS A 461 30.89 -1.93 42.48
N HIS A 462 32.05 -2.51 42.74
CA HIS A 462 32.37 -3.21 43.98
C HIS A 462 33.81 -2.92 44.36
#